data_AF-A0A9W8L9Q0-F1
#
_entry.id   AF-A0A9W8L9Q0-F1
#
_cell.length_a   1.000
_cell.length_b   1.000
_cell.length_c   1.000
_cell.angle_alpha   90.00
_cell.angle_beta   90.00
_cell.angle_gamma   90.00
#
_symmetry.space_group_name_H-M   'P 1'
#
loop_
_entity.id
_entity.type
_entity.pdbx_description
1 polymer ?
#
loop_
_entity_poly.entity_id
_entity_poly.type
_entity_poly.pdbx_seq_one_letter_code
_entity_poly.pdbx_strand_id
1 'polypeptide(L)'
;MADTEDLDDIHGFFQFANVSDSEDDDGLFVSAKPRTVEFDVHAINYTPKIDEDEWFDRSQTTDVADWINTHTGMDEVTFTVQRLYFKGEYGRAADICKQAVAALAKKHGPNMRVAYMRELLEIGAKSAIREDDMDKLEYFYDWYEQCGGKNPGYSSFRAEALTKLRRLDQALEQHIEYLDQRRLDAHVWELFGELLVTMGDSQPYVGTDVQMSWLRLALGAFFVSHSVIRGCKGWKSCELAIKRKKLQTEQLLKLARETLRKVSPSAASVTNGNDFEDRVWELCKAELVLDEASQQRLLQNCTDRLATSVKWIFAHLSLGSLDDVADEDDEEKNAADL
;
A
#
# COMPACT_ATOMS: atom_id res chain seq x y z
N MET A 1 9.88 6.87 24.40
CA MET A 1 8.97 7.86 23.81
C MET A 1 9.00 7.58 22.32
N ALA A 2 8.07 6.76 21.84
CA ALA A 2 7.98 6.43 20.43
C ALA A 2 7.17 7.55 19.75
N ASP A 3 7.72 8.10 18.66
CA ASP A 3 7.04 9.08 17.85
C ASP A 3 5.77 8.45 17.27
N THR A 4 4.65 9.16 17.40
CA THR A 4 3.31 8.70 17.02
C THR A 4 3.02 8.91 15.52
N GLU A 5 4.09 8.98 14.69
CA GLU A 5 4.01 9.22 13.25
C GLU A 5 3.89 7.92 12.42
N ASP A 6 4.06 6.74 13.01
CA ASP A 6 4.12 5.45 12.28
C ASP A 6 2.78 4.69 12.14
N LEU A 7 1.64 5.29 12.49
CA LEU A 7 0.32 4.63 12.38
C LEU A 7 -0.33 4.73 10.99
N ASP A 8 0.27 5.47 10.05
CA ASP A 8 -0.37 5.82 8.77
C ASP A 8 -0.17 4.78 7.63
N ASP A 9 0.62 3.72 7.84
CA ASP A 9 0.90 2.66 6.84
C ASP A 9 -0.15 1.54 6.76
N ILE A 10 -1.27 1.68 7.45
CA ILE A 10 -2.31 0.65 7.56
C ILE A 10 -3.38 0.84 6.48
N HIS A 11 -3.02 0.57 5.22
CA HIS A 11 -3.99 0.22 4.19
C HIS A 11 -3.75 -1.24 3.77
N GLY A 12 -4.55 -2.16 4.33
CA GLY A 12 -4.57 -3.58 3.94
C GLY A 12 -4.60 -4.60 5.09
N PHE A 13 -4.34 -4.18 6.33
CA PHE A 13 -4.02 -5.10 7.44
C PHE A 13 -5.19 -5.85 8.10
N PHE A 14 -6.45 -5.53 7.78
CA PHE A 14 -7.60 -6.25 8.33
C PHE A 14 -8.55 -6.68 7.21
N GLN A 15 -8.33 -7.87 6.65
CA GLN A 15 -9.40 -8.67 6.07
C GLN A 15 -9.69 -9.81 7.04
N PHE A 16 -10.68 -9.62 7.91
CA PHE A 16 -11.32 -10.76 8.56
C PHE A 16 -11.94 -11.61 7.46
N ALA A 17 -11.51 -12.87 7.34
CA ALA A 17 -12.24 -13.82 6.52
C ALA A 17 -13.65 -13.93 7.11
N ASN A 18 -14.66 -13.48 6.36
CA ASN A 18 -16.05 -13.84 6.64
C ASN A 18 -16.16 -15.36 6.44
N VAL A 19 -15.94 -16.13 7.50
CA VAL A 19 -16.35 -17.52 7.55
C VAL A 19 -17.85 -17.48 7.75
N SER A 20 -18.60 -17.70 6.67
CA SER A 20 -20.03 -17.98 6.77
C SER A 20 -20.18 -19.37 7.41
N ASP A 21 -20.53 -19.41 8.69
CA ASP A 21 -21.03 -20.62 9.32
C ASP A 21 -22.31 -21.03 8.59
N SER A 22 -22.22 -22.15 7.86
CA SER A 22 -23.39 -22.87 7.37
C SER A 22 -23.80 -23.83 8.49
N GLU A 23 -24.93 -23.53 9.11
CA GLU A 23 -25.64 -24.47 9.95
C GLU A 23 -26.19 -25.58 9.05
N ASP A 24 -25.56 -26.74 9.07
CA ASP A 24 -26.25 -28.01 8.80
C ASP A 24 -25.72 -29.06 9.79
N ASP A 25 -26.61 -29.35 10.73
CA ASP A 25 -26.56 -30.35 11.78
C ASP A 25 -26.76 -31.75 11.16
N ASP A 26 -25.80 -32.66 11.35
CA ASP A 26 -26.03 -34.11 11.20
C ASP A 26 -25.03 -34.93 12.07
N GLY A 27 -25.32 -34.97 13.37
CA GLY A 27 -25.51 -36.23 14.11
C GLY A 27 -24.47 -37.37 14.05
N LEU A 28 -23.17 -37.14 14.27
CA LEU A 28 -22.17 -38.24 14.22
C LEU A 28 -21.11 -38.32 15.34
N PHE A 29 -21.34 -37.82 16.56
CA PHE A 29 -20.46 -38.13 17.70
C PHE A 29 -21.22 -38.31 19.03
N VAL A 30 -21.68 -39.53 19.28
CA VAL A 30 -21.98 -40.02 20.63
C VAL A 30 -20.68 -40.58 21.23
N SER A 31 -19.91 -39.73 21.92
CA SER A 31 -18.81 -40.18 22.79
C SER A 31 -18.92 -39.51 24.14
N ALA A 32 -18.73 -40.32 25.19
CA ALA A 32 -19.02 -40.01 26.59
C ALA A 32 -18.56 -38.62 27.05
N LYS A 33 -19.47 -37.88 27.69
CA LYS A 33 -19.22 -36.53 28.22
C LYS A 33 -17.99 -36.54 29.16
N PRO A 34 -16.92 -35.77 28.87
CA PRO A 34 -15.92 -35.47 29.88
C PRO A 34 -16.59 -34.70 31.01
N ARG A 35 -16.22 -34.97 32.27
CA ARG A 35 -16.67 -34.19 33.43
C ARG A 35 -16.33 -32.71 33.17
N THR A 36 -17.35 -31.91 32.92
CA THR A 36 -17.26 -30.45 32.91
C THR A 36 -16.87 -30.02 34.33
N VAL A 37 -15.62 -29.62 34.50
CA VAL A 37 -15.23 -28.79 35.64
C VAL A 37 -15.77 -27.41 35.31
N GLU A 38 -16.81 -26.97 36.03
CA GLU A 38 -17.31 -25.60 35.94
C GLU A 38 -16.23 -24.67 36.51
N PHE A 39 -15.47 -24.03 35.62
CA PHE A 39 -14.61 -22.91 35.99
C PHE A 39 -15.47 -21.66 35.99
N ASP A 40 -15.50 -20.95 37.11
CA ASP A 40 -16.11 -19.62 37.17
C ASP A 40 -15.24 -18.65 36.37
N VAL A 41 -15.60 -18.44 35.10
CA VAL A 41 -14.89 -17.55 34.17
C VAL A 41 -14.87 -16.12 34.70
N HIS A 42 -15.85 -15.72 35.52
CA HIS A 42 -15.90 -14.40 36.14
C HIS A 42 -14.94 -14.27 37.34
N ALA A 43 -14.46 -15.38 37.91
CA ALA A 43 -13.43 -15.37 38.94
C ALA A 43 -12.01 -15.17 38.36
N ILE A 44 -11.82 -15.41 37.05
CA ILE A 44 -10.58 -15.14 36.35
C ILE A 44 -10.58 -13.67 35.91
N ASN A 45 -10.28 -12.78 36.86
CA ASN A 45 -10.13 -11.36 36.59
C ASN A 45 -8.75 -11.09 35.95
N TYR A 46 -8.54 -11.64 34.76
CA TYR A 46 -7.32 -11.45 33.99
C TYR A 46 -7.47 -10.20 33.12
N THR A 47 -6.74 -9.16 33.48
CA THR A 47 -6.53 -8.00 32.61
C THR A 47 -5.25 -8.24 31.83
N PRO A 48 -5.31 -8.52 30.52
CA PRO A 48 -4.11 -8.73 29.73
C PRO A 48 -3.23 -7.49 29.80
N LYS A 49 -2.01 -7.67 30.30
CA LYS A 49 -1.00 -6.63 30.35
C LYS A 49 -0.10 -6.80 29.14
N ILE A 50 -0.44 -6.06 28.08
CA ILE A 50 0.25 -6.08 26.77
C ILE A 50 1.79 -5.98 26.91
N ASP A 51 2.26 -5.24 27.92
CA ASP A 51 3.68 -4.99 28.15
C ASP A 51 4.36 -5.96 29.12
N GLU A 52 3.61 -6.63 30.01
CA GLU A 52 4.19 -7.49 31.07
C GLU A 52 4.04 -8.98 30.78
N ASP A 53 2.99 -9.40 30.06
CA ASP A 53 2.60 -10.80 30.10
C ASP A 53 3.45 -11.72 29.21
N GLU A 54 4.25 -11.21 28.25
CA GLU A 54 5.20 -11.94 27.38
C GLU A 54 4.78 -13.35 26.91
N TRP A 55 3.49 -13.69 26.95
CA TRP A 55 2.97 -15.06 26.91
C TRP A 55 3.05 -15.70 25.52
N PHE A 56 3.42 -14.89 24.54
CA PHE A 56 3.73 -15.29 23.17
C PHE A 56 5.21 -15.09 22.81
N ASP A 57 6.01 -14.50 23.70
CA ASP A 57 7.40 -14.18 23.44
C ASP A 57 8.29 -15.40 23.66
N ARG A 58 8.21 -16.36 22.72
CA ARG A 58 9.15 -17.50 22.67
C ARG A 58 10.55 -17.11 22.19
N SER A 59 10.84 -15.80 22.08
CA SER A 59 12.13 -15.29 21.56
C SER A 59 13.35 -15.76 22.36
N GLN A 60 13.15 -16.31 23.56
CA GLN A 60 14.25 -16.74 24.39
C GLN A 60 14.87 -18.10 24.02
N THR A 61 14.23 -19.02 23.28
CA THR A 61 14.88 -20.35 23.08
C THR A 61 14.39 -21.31 21.97
N THR A 62 13.37 -21.02 21.15
CA THR A 62 12.89 -22.01 20.17
C THR A 62 13.29 -21.63 18.74
N ASP A 63 13.88 -22.58 17.98
CA ASP A 63 14.09 -22.46 16.54
C ASP A 63 12.73 -22.16 15.87
N VAL A 64 12.66 -21.15 14.99
CA VAL A 64 11.43 -20.78 14.27
C VAL A 64 10.86 -21.98 13.49
N ALA A 65 11.73 -22.88 13.01
CA ALA A 65 11.29 -24.10 12.34
C ALA A 65 10.51 -25.04 13.27
N ASP A 66 10.95 -25.19 14.53
CA ASP A 66 10.26 -25.99 15.54
C ASP A 66 8.99 -25.29 16.00
N TRP A 67 9.03 -23.97 16.13
CA TRP A 67 7.88 -23.15 16.50
C TRP A 67 6.71 -23.36 15.55
N ILE A 68 6.94 -23.27 14.24
CA ILE A 68 5.93 -23.43 13.18
C ILE A 68 5.29 -24.82 13.17
N ASN A 69 5.96 -25.84 13.72
CA ASN A 69 5.43 -27.19 13.78
C ASN A 69 4.50 -27.44 14.98
N THR A 70 4.36 -26.47 15.88
CA THR A 70 3.37 -26.53 16.97
C THR A 70 1.95 -26.23 16.45
N HIS A 71 0.93 -26.63 17.21
CA HIS A 71 -0.48 -26.49 16.81
C HIS A 71 -0.88 -25.04 16.49
N THR A 72 -0.38 -24.08 17.26
CA THR A 72 -0.63 -22.62 17.14
C THR A 72 0.58 -21.85 16.61
N GLY A 73 1.62 -22.56 16.15
CA GLY A 73 2.93 -21.98 15.89
C GLY A 73 2.93 -20.87 14.85
N MET A 74 2.16 -21.04 13.78
CA MET A 74 2.06 -20.04 12.72
C MET A 74 1.42 -18.73 13.21
N ASP A 75 0.32 -18.83 13.97
CA ASP A 75 -0.36 -17.65 14.50
C ASP A 75 0.55 -16.91 15.50
N GLU A 76 1.24 -17.66 16.37
CA GLU A 76 2.20 -17.11 17.32
C GLU A 76 3.37 -16.37 16.62
N VAL A 77 3.90 -16.94 15.53
CA VAL A 77 4.93 -16.29 14.69
C VAL A 77 4.39 -15.00 14.10
N THR A 78 3.20 -15.03 13.48
CA THR A 78 2.57 -13.85 12.86
C THR A 78 2.35 -12.74 13.89
N PHE A 79 1.78 -13.03 15.05
CA PHE A 79 1.60 -12.05 16.11
C PHE A 79 2.93 -11.50 16.62
N THR A 80 3.95 -12.33 16.72
CA THR A 80 5.28 -11.89 17.17
C THR A 80 5.92 -10.93 16.18
N VAL A 81 5.89 -11.23 14.88
CA VAL A 81 6.47 -10.33 13.87
C VAL A 81 5.69 -9.03 13.75
N GLN A 82 4.35 -9.06 13.85
CA GLN A 82 3.53 -7.85 13.94
C GLN A 82 3.92 -6.99 15.13
N ARG A 83 4.04 -7.60 16.33
CA ARG A 83 4.42 -6.87 17.55
C ARG A 83 5.82 -6.25 17.43
N LEU A 84 6.79 -6.99 16.89
CA LEU A 84 8.14 -6.47 16.66
C LEU A 84 8.11 -5.30 15.67
N TYR A 85 7.34 -5.42 14.58
CA TYR A 85 7.14 -4.34 13.61
C TYR A 85 6.58 -3.09 14.28
N PHE A 86 5.49 -3.22 15.06
CA PHE A 86 4.88 -2.07 15.75
C PHE A 86 5.74 -1.50 16.90
N LYS A 87 6.69 -2.27 17.43
CA LYS A 87 7.70 -1.80 18.38
C LYS A 87 8.90 -1.11 17.71
N GLY A 88 8.95 -1.07 16.39
CA GLY A 88 10.09 -0.54 15.62
C GLY A 88 11.31 -1.47 15.59
N GLU A 89 11.16 -2.73 16.00
CA GLU A 89 12.22 -3.74 15.98
C GLU A 89 12.28 -4.43 14.60
N TYR A 90 12.40 -3.62 13.54
CA TYR A 90 12.25 -4.06 12.15
C TYR A 90 13.26 -5.14 11.75
N GLY A 91 14.54 -5.01 12.13
CA GLY A 91 15.55 -6.02 11.83
C GLY A 91 15.18 -7.41 12.37
N ARG A 92 14.71 -7.48 13.62
CA ARG A 92 14.25 -8.74 14.25
C ARG A 92 12.98 -9.27 13.59
N ALA A 93 12.03 -8.40 13.29
CA ALA A 93 10.80 -8.78 12.60
C ALA A 93 11.12 -9.42 11.22
N ALA A 94 12.01 -8.80 10.45
CA ALA A 94 12.46 -9.31 9.17
C ALA A 94 13.19 -10.66 9.30
N ASP A 95 14.07 -10.80 10.28
CA ASP A 95 14.83 -12.05 10.50
C ASP A 95 13.91 -13.23 10.83
N ILE A 96 12.91 -13.01 11.70
CA ILE A 96 11.91 -14.05 12.03
C ILE A 96 11.05 -14.38 10.80
N CYS A 97 10.59 -13.38 10.05
CA CYS A 97 9.85 -13.61 8.80
C CYS A 97 10.67 -14.47 7.82
N LYS A 98 11.96 -14.15 7.63
CA LYS A 98 12.85 -14.89 6.75
C LYS A 98 13.04 -16.34 7.19
N GLN A 99 13.24 -16.57 8.49
CA GLN A 99 13.34 -17.93 9.05
C GLN A 99 12.04 -18.71 8.86
N ALA A 100 10.90 -18.06 9.08
CA ALA A 100 9.59 -18.69 8.91
C ALA A 100 9.33 -19.08 7.46
N VAL A 101 9.59 -18.18 6.51
CA VAL A 101 9.46 -18.44 5.07
C VAL A 101 10.37 -19.59 4.65
N ALA A 102 11.63 -19.62 5.11
CA ALA A 102 12.56 -20.70 4.80
C ALA A 102 12.10 -22.06 5.36
N ALA A 103 11.58 -22.09 6.59
CA ALA A 103 11.04 -23.31 7.21
C ALA A 103 9.80 -23.83 6.47
N LEU A 104 8.90 -22.94 6.09
CA LEU A 104 7.69 -23.27 5.33
C LEU A 104 8.03 -23.74 3.91
N ALA A 105 9.00 -23.09 3.25
CA ALA A 105 9.52 -23.49 1.94
C ALA A 105 10.03 -24.93 1.95
N LYS A 106 10.77 -25.30 2.99
CA LYS A 106 11.25 -26.67 3.18
C LYS A 106 10.12 -27.67 3.41
N LYS A 107 9.05 -27.27 4.08
CA LYS A 107 7.91 -28.15 4.43
C LYS A 107 6.93 -28.37 3.28
N HIS A 108 6.62 -27.33 2.52
CA HIS A 108 5.56 -27.33 1.51
C HIS A 108 6.08 -27.31 0.07
N GLY A 109 7.37 -27.05 -0.13
CA GLY A 109 7.96 -26.95 -1.46
C GLY A 109 7.39 -25.78 -2.28
N PRO A 110 7.44 -25.84 -3.62
CA PRO A 110 7.10 -24.73 -4.50
C PRO A 110 5.60 -24.43 -4.62
N ASN A 111 4.72 -25.35 -4.18
CA ASN A 111 3.26 -25.19 -4.30
C ASN A 111 2.60 -24.62 -3.04
N MET A 112 3.32 -23.74 -2.35
CA MET A 112 2.85 -23.22 -1.07
C MET A 112 1.72 -22.21 -1.24
N ARG A 113 0.69 -22.31 -0.40
CA ARG A 113 -0.48 -21.43 -0.49
C ARG A 113 -0.16 -20.03 0.04
N VAL A 114 -0.45 -19.06 -0.81
CA VAL A 114 -0.22 -17.62 -0.64
C VAL A 114 -0.81 -17.05 0.65
N ALA A 115 -2.02 -17.48 1.01
CA ALA A 115 -2.78 -16.86 2.09
C ALA A 115 -2.06 -16.85 3.44
N TYR A 116 -1.24 -17.87 3.73
CA TYR A 116 -0.52 -18.00 5.01
C TYR A 116 0.84 -17.31 5.05
N MET A 117 1.47 -17.09 3.90
CA MET A 117 2.78 -16.44 3.83
C MET A 117 2.71 -14.98 3.43
N ARG A 118 1.65 -14.55 2.74
CA ARG A 118 1.51 -13.19 2.24
C ARG A 118 1.81 -12.17 3.33
N GLU A 119 1.20 -12.34 4.50
CA GLU A 119 1.37 -11.42 5.61
C GLU A 119 2.81 -11.40 6.14
N LEU A 120 3.46 -12.57 6.28
CA LEU A 120 4.87 -12.66 6.67
C LEU A 120 5.81 -12.02 5.64
N LEU A 121 5.51 -12.21 4.35
CA LEU A 121 6.29 -11.62 3.26
C LEU A 121 6.12 -10.09 3.22
N GLU A 122 4.90 -9.60 3.40
CA GLU A 122 4.61 -8.16 3.44
C GLU A 122 5.22 -7.48 4.66
N ILE A 123 5.05 -8.06 5.86
CA ILE A 123 5.69 -7.53 7.09
C ILE A 123 7.21 -7.60 6.96
N GLY A 124 7.75 -8.72 6.47
CA GLY A 124 9.19 -8.90 6.26
C GLY A 124 9.78 -7.87 5.30
N ALA A 125 9.12 -7.65 4.16
CA ALA A 125 9.52 -6.66 3.16
C ALA A 125 9.39 -5.22 3.69
N LYS A 126 8.29 -4.87 4.36
CA LYS A 126 8.14 -3.55 4.99
C LYS A 126 9.21 -3.31 6.06
N SER A 127 9.52 -4.32 6.86
CA SER A 127 10.61 -4.27 7.82
C SER A 127 11.95 -4.05 7.13
N ALA A 128 12.23 -4.75 6.04
CA ALA A 128 13.45 -4.58 5.25
C ALA A 128 13.55 -3.18 4.62
N ILE A 129 12.44 -2.62 4.14
CA ILE A 129 12.37 -1.23 3.63
C ILE A 129 12.71 -0.23 4.74
N ARG A 130 12.19 -0.43 5.95
CA ARG A 130 12.45 0.45 7.11
C ARG A 130 13.91 0.40 7.57
N GLU A 131 14.58 -0.74 7.41
CA GLU A 131 16.00 -0.93 7.72
C GLU A 131 16.96 -0.61 6.55
N ASP A 132 16.43 -0.24 5.37
CA ASP A 132 17.21 -0.08 4.14
C ASP A 132 18.00 -1.35 3.72
N ASP A 133 17.50 -2.53 4.09
CA ASP A 133 18.11 -3.83 3.79
C ASP A 133 17.58 -4.39 2.45
N MET A 134 18.21 -3.97 1.35
CA MET A 134 17.78 -4.35 -0.01
C MET A 134 17.90 -5.86 -0.28
N ASP A 135 18.85 -6.55 0.35
CA ASP A 135 19.04 -7.99 0.17
C ASP A 135 17.86 -8.77 0.78
N LYS A 136 17.38 -8.35 1.96
CA LYS A 136 16.16 -8.93 2.55
C LYS A 136 14.92 -8.55 1.75
N LEU A 137 14.83 -7.32 1.26
CA LEU A 137 13.70 -6.90 0.43
C LEU A 137 13.59 -7.75 -0.84
N GLU A 138 14.70 -7.97 -1.54
CA GLU A 138 14.74 -8.81 -2.74
C GLU A 138 14.35 -10.26 -2.41
N TYR A 139 14.84 -10.81 -1.30
CA TYR A 139 14.43 -12.13 -0.83
C TYR A 139 12.92 -12.25 -0.63
N PHE A 140 12.29 -11.29 0.06
CA PHE A 140 10.85 -11.33 0.30
C PHE A 140 10.05 -11.11 -0.98
N TYR A 141 10.51 -10.20 -1.84
CA TYR A 141 9.88 -9.94 -3.13
C TYR A 141 9.87 -11.18 -4.03
N ASP A 142 10.99 -11.87 -4.17
CA ASP A 142 11.09 -13.08 -5.00
C ASP A 142 10.17 -14.20 -4.51
N TRP A 143 10.01 -14.35 -3.20
CA TRP A 143 9.03 -15.28 -2.63
C TRP A 143 7.60 -14.83 -2.86
N TYR A 144 7.33 -13.53 -2.78
CA TYR A 144 6.01 -12.96 -3.06
C TYR A 144 5.58 -13.23 -4.51
N GLU A 145 6.49 -13.07 -5.45
CA GLU A 145 6.28 -13.38 -6.87
C GLU A 145 5.95 -14.86 -7.10
N GLN A 146 6.65 -15.76 -6.40
CA GLN A 146 6.42 -17.21 -6.52
C GLN A 146 5.07 -17.65 -5.95
N CYS A 147 4.58 -16.97 -4.92
CA CYS A 147 3.27 -17.30 -4.35
C CYS A 147 2.14 -17.02 -5.35
N GLY A 148 2.27 -15.97 -6.17
CA GLY A 148 1.24 -15.55 -7.10
C GLY A 148 0.02 -14.92 -6.42
N GLY A 149 -0.81 -14.23 -7.19
CA GLY A 149 -1.97 -13.50 -6.67
C GLY A 149 -2.43 -12.45 -7.67
N LYS A 150 -3.74 -12.17 -7.71
CA LYS A 150 -4.34 -11.16 -8.60
C LYS A 150 -5.21 -10.13 -7.87
N ASN A 151 -5.22 -10.14 -6.54
CA ASN A 151 -6.03 -9.17 -5.79
C ASN A 151 -5.35 -7.80 -5.83
N PRO A 152 -6.09 -6.68 -5.87
CA PRO A 152 -5.51 -5.34 -5.95
C PRO A 152 -4.44 -5.08 -4.89
N GLY A 153 -4.62 -5.56 -3.65
CA GLY A 153 -3.62 -5.41 -2.58
C GLY A 153 -2.23 -5.94 -2.93
N TYR A 154 -2.14 -6.94 -3.82
CA TYR A 154 -0.84 -7.47 -4.30
C TYR A 154 -0.12 -6.45 -5.16
N SER A 155 -0.83 -5.79 -6.08
CA SER A 155 -0.24 -4.82 -6.98
C SER A 155 0.25 -3.59 -6.22
N SER A 156 -0.48 -3.13 -5.19
CA SER A 156 -0.02 -2.02 -4.34
C SER A 156 1.29 -2.34 -3.61
N PHE A 157 1.37 -3.51 -2.97
CA PHE A 157 2.59 -3.93 -2.26
C PHE A 157 3.77 -4.13 -3.23
N ARG A 158 3.54 -4.79 -4.37
CA ARG A 158 4.57 -4.98 -5.39
C ARG A 158 5.12 -3.66 -5.89
N ALA A 159 4.26 -2.68 -6.16
CA ALA A 159 4.68 -1.37 -6.61
C ALA A 159 5.61 -0.68 -5.60
N GLU A 160 5.28 -0.76 -4.31
CA GLU A 160 6.12 -0.23 -3.22
C GLU A 160 7.49 -0.92 -3.18
N ALA A 161 7.51 -2.25 -3.16
CA ALA A 161 8.74 -3.04 -3.12
C ALA A 161 9.62 -2.79 -4.37
N LEU A 162 9.03 -2.77 -5.55
CA LEU A 162 9.71 -2.50 -6.82
C LEU A 162 10.30 -1.10 -6.88
N THR A 163 9.58 -0.10 -6.33
CA THR A 163 10.07 1.28 -6.25
C THR A 163 11.33 1.35 -5.39
N LYS A 164 11.33 0.68 -4.23
CA LYS A 164 12.49 0.59 -3.33
C LYS A 164 13.66 -0.16 -3.97
N LEU A 165 13.38 -1.24 -4.69
CA LEU A 165 14.36 -1.98 -5.50
C LEU A 165 14.81 -1.25 -6.79
N ARG A 166 14.37 0.00 -7.01
CA ARG A 166 14.68 0.82 -8.20
C ARG A 166 14.26 0.20 -9.54
N ARG A 167 13.28 -0.70 -9.53
CA ARG A 167 12.67 -1.32 -10.71
C ARG A 167 11.46 -0.51 -11.18
N LEU A 168 11.70 0.76 -11.53
CA LEU A 168 10.65 1.78 -11.70
C LEU A 168 9.60 1.42 -12.76
N ASP A 169 10.02 0.89 -13.91
CA ASP A 169 9.12 0.49 -14.99
C ASP A 169 8.09 -0.56 -14.54
N GLN A 170 8.54 -1.50 -13.71
CA GLN A 170 7.70 -2.56 -13.17
C GLN A 170 6.78 -2.02 -12.08
N ALA A 171 7.29 -1.12 -11.23
CA ALA A 171 6.47 -0.45 -10.22
C ALA A 171 5.32 0.34 -10.86
N LEU A 172 5.59 1.00 -11.99
CA LEU A 172 4.60 1.78 -12.73
C LEU A 172 3.44 0.90 -13.20
N GLU A 173 3.75 -0.27 -13.75
CA GLU A 173 2.72 -1.23 -14.18
C GLU A 173 1.89 -1.75 -13.03
N GLN A 174 2.50 -2.00 -11.88
CA GLN A 174 1.78 -2.49 -10.71
C GLN A 174 0.84 -1.42 -10.14
N HIS A 175 1.23 -0.14 -10.16
CA HIS A 175 0.29 0.93 -9.84
C HIS A 175 -0.85 1.04 -10.85
N ILE A 176 -0.57 0.89 -12.16
CA ILE A 176 -1.62 0.89 -13.20
C ILE A 176 -2.59 -0.27 -12.98
N GLU A 177 -2.09 -1.48 -12.74
CA GLU A 177 -2.91 -2.66 -12.46
C GLU A 177 -3.80 -2.48 -11.23
N TYR A 178 -3.30 -1.77 -10.21
CA TYR A 178 -4.10 -1.39 -9.03
C TYR A 178 -5.18 -0.37 -9.39
N LEU A 179 -4.79 0.74 -10.02
CA LEU A 179 -5.66 1.87 -10.31
C LEU A 179 -6.72 1.52 -11.34
N ASP A 180 -6.48 0.56 -12.23
CA ASP A 180 -7.50 0.04 -13.14
C ASP A 180 -8.68 -0.59 -12.39
N GLN A 181 -8.42 -1.16 -11.20
CA GLN A 181 -9.44 -1.77 -10.33
C GLN A 181 -9.96 -0.81 -9.24
N ARG A 182 -9.15 0.15 -8.80
CA ARG A 182 -9.44 1.06 -7.68
C ARG A 182 -9.06 2.50 -8.03
N ARG A 183 -9.77 3.08 -8.99
CA ARG A 183 -9.51 4.42 -9.53
C ARG A 183 -9.61 5.55 -8.50
N LEU A 184 -10.40 5.34 -7.44
CA LEU A 184 -10.67 6.32 -6.39
C LEU A 184 -9.72 6.23 -5.18
N ASP A 185 -8.57 5.58 -5.33
CA ASP A 185 -7.56 5.52 -4.27
C ASP A 185 -6.59 6.70 -4.37
N ALA A 186 -6.89 7.76 -3.61
CA ALA A 186 -6.07 8.97 -3.60
C ALA A 186 -4.61 8.72 -3.21
N HIS A 187 -4.37 7.83 -2.25
CA HIS A 187 -3.02 7.55 -1.78
C HIS A 187 -2.20 6.84 -2.85
N VAL A 188 -2.80 5.92 -3.60
CA VAL A 188 -2.09 5.27 -4.71
C VAL A 188 -1.80 6.25 -5.85
N TRP A 189 -2.69 7.21 -6.14
CA TRP A 189 -2.39 8.30 -7.09
C TRP A 189 -1.24 9.21 -6.64
N GLU A 190 -1.11 9.46 -5.33
CA GLU A 190 0.02 10.18 -4.75
C GLU A 190 1.34 9.44 -4.98
N LEU A 191 1.40 8.16 -4.60
CA LEU A 191 2.57 7.30 -4.81
C LEU A 191 2.92 7.17 -6.30
N PHE A 192 1.90 7.09 -7.16
CA PHE A 192 2.07 7.08 -8.60
C PHE A 192 2.75 8.35 -9.12
N GLY A 193 2.34 9.53 -8.62
CA GLY A 193 2.98 10.80 -8.94
C GLY A 193 4.44 10.86 -8.48
N GLU A 194 4.75 10.40 -7.27
CA GLU A 194 6.13 10.33 -6.77
C GLU A 194 7.02 9.40 -7.61
N LEU A 195 6.48 8.27 -8.06
CA LEU A 195 7.18 7.37 -8.98
C LEU A 195 7.51 8.08 -10.30
N LEU A 196 6.55 8.81 -10.88
CA LEU A 196 6.76 9.57 -12.12
C LEU A 196 7.81 10.68 -11.96
N VAL A 197 7.84 11.36 -10.81
CA VAL A 197 8.93 12.31 -10.48
C VAL A 197 10.27 11.57 -10.44
N THR A 198 10.32 10.43 -9.76
CA THR A 198 11.55 9.62 -9.66
C THR A 198 12.03 9.15 -11.02
N MET A 199 11.12 8.75 -11.91
CA MET A 199 11.42 8.40 -13.30
C MET A 199 11.98 9.60 -14.06
N GLY A 200 11.32 10.77 -13.98
CA GLY A 200 11.80 12.00 -14.64
C GLY A 200 13.17 12.47 -14.15
N ASP A 201 13.48 12.24 -12.88
CA ASP A 201 14.78 12.57 -12.27
C ASP A 201 15.84 11.46 -12.44
N SER A 202 15.49 10.35 -13.08
CA SER A 202 16.42 9.26 -13.39
C SER A 202 17.09 9.45 -14.77
N GLN A 203 18.32 8.95 -14.89
CA GLN A 203 19.01 8.88 -16.19
C GLN A 203 18.29 7.88 -17.10
N PRO A 204 18.15 8.14 -18.42
CA PRO A 204 18.79 9.21 -19.20
C PRO A 204 17.96 10.49 -19.34
N TYR A 205 16.85 10.64 -18.61
CA TYR A 205 15.87 11.69 -18.88
C TYR A 205 16.25 13.07 -18.34
N VAL A 206 17.10 13.13 -17.30
CA VAL A 206 17.52 14.38 -16.64
C VAL A 206 18.07 15.40 -17.65
N GLY A 207 17.52 16.61 -17.64
CA GLY A 207 17.93 17.72 -18.50
C GLY A 207 17.34 17.68 -19.91
N THR A 208 16.40 16.77 -20.19
CA THR A 208 15.73 16.64 -21.49
C THR A 208 14.27 17.10 -21.43
N ASP A 209 13.67 17.35 -22.60
CA ASP A 209 12.23 17.60 -22.71
C ASP A 209 11.38 16.40 -22.23
N VAL A 210 11.98 15.20 -22.20
CA VAL A 210 11.33 13.96 -21.72
C VAL A 210 11.17 14.01 -20.20
N GLN A 211 12.15 14.54 -19.45
CA GLN A 211 11.99 14.79 -18.02
C GLN A 211 10.79 15.70 -17.75
N MET A 212 10.63 16.78 -18.52
CA MET A 212 9.50 17.70 -18.34
C MET A 212 8.15 17.01 -18.61
N SER A 213 8.11 16.05 -19.54
CA SER A 213 6.90 15.27 -19.81
C SER A 213 6.54 14.36 -18.63
N TRP A 214 7.52 13.67 -18.04
CA TRP A 214 7.33 12.87 -16.81
C TRP A 214 6.84 13.72 -15.64
N LEU A 215 7.44 14.89 -15.43
CA LEU A 215 7.05 15.79 -14.35
C LEU A 215 5.63 16.35 -14.52
N ARG A 216 5.20 16.63 -15.76
CA ARG A 216 3.80 17.03 -16.04
C ARG A 216 2.82 15.89 -15.80
N LEU A 217 3.18 14.66 -16.15
CA LEU A 217 2.38 13.48 -15.80
C LEU A 217 2.25 13.33 -14.27
N ALA A 218 3.34 13.56 -13.53
CA ALA A 218 3.30 13.53 -12.06
C ALA A 218 2.36 14.60 -11.48
N LEU A 219 2.39 15.84 -12.00
CA LEU A 219 1.45 16.89 -11.61
C LEU A 219 0.00 16.48 -11.84
N GLY A 220 -0.27 15.75 -12.92
CA GLY A 220 -1.57 15.18 -13.18
C GLY A 220 -2.00 14.16 -12.14
N ALA A 221 -1.13 13.22 -11.80
CA ALA A 221 -1.40 12.23 -10.75
C ALA A 221 -1.69 12.90 -9.40
N PHE A 222 -0.93 13.92 -9.01
CA PHE A 222 -1.19 14.69 -7.79
C PHE A 222 -2.53 15.44 -7.84
N PHE A 223 -2.89 16.00 -9.00
CA PHE A 223 -4.18 16.66 -9.19
C PHE A 223 -5.36 15.68 -9.06
N VAL A 224 -5.24 14.47 -9.62
CA VAL A 224 -6.26 13.42 -9.46
C VAL A 224 -6.39 13.01 -8.01
N SER A 225 -5.27 12.76 -7.32
CA SER A 225 -5.26 12.44 -5.88
C SER A 225 -5.98 13.51 -5.06
N HIS A 226 -5.66 14.79 -5.29
CA HIS A 226 -6.34 15.91 -4.64
C HIS A 226 -7.85 15.97 -4.94
N SER A 227 -8.24 15.76 -6.21
CA SER A 227 -9.65 15.73 -6.61
C SER A 227 -10.44 14.61 -5.90
N VAL A 228 -9.86 13.42 -5.76
CA VAL A 228 -10.46 12.31 -5.00
C VAL A 228 -10.64 12.68 -3.53
N ILE A 229 -9.62 13.27 -2.89
CA ILE A 229 -9.69 13.70 -1.47
C ILE A 229 -10.76 14.77 -1.27
N ARG A 230 -10.86 15.73 -2.21
CA ARG A 230 -11.82 16.83 -2.18
C ARG A 230 -13.25 16.35 -2.43
N GLY A 231 -13.44 15.42 -3.37
CA GLY A 231 -14.74 14.85 -3.75
C GLY A 231 -15.30 13.86 -2.74
N CYS A 232 -14.45 13.24 -1.92
CA CYS A 232 -14.90 12.28 -0.90
C CYS A 232 -15.81 12.96 0.15
N LYS A 233 -17.12 12.68 0.07
CA LYS A 233 -18.15 13.13 1.03
C LYS A 233 -18.08 12.36 2.37
N GLY A 234 -17.37 11.21 2.38
CA GLY A 234 -17.36 10.22 3.46
C GLY A 234 -16.30 10.40 4.54
N TRP A 235 -15.50 11.49 4.51
CA TRP A 235 -14.62 11.82 5.63
C TRP A 235 -15.47 12.07 6.88
N LYS A 236 -15.70 11.02 7.66
CA LYS A 236 -16.51 11.06 8.88
C LYS A 236 -15.95 12.14 9.83
N SER A 237 -16.80 12.66 10.70
CA SER A 237 -16.45 13.60 11.79
C SER A 237 -15.49 13.03 12.85
N CYS A 238 -14.85 11.89 12.56
CA CYS A 238 -13.82 11.31 13.40
C CYS A 238 -12.54 12.15 13.28
N GLU A 239 -12.02 12.63 14.41
CA GLU A 239 -10.83 13.46 14.47
C GLU A 239 -9.62 12.84 13.74
N LEU A 240 -9.45 11.52 13.85
CA LEU A 240 -8.38 10.79 13.17
C LEU A 240 -8.50 10.89 11.63
N ALA A 241 -9.70 10.72 11.09
CA ALA A 241 -9.93 10.81 9.64
C ALA A 241 -9.70 12.24 9.12
N ILE A 242 -10.13 13.26 9.87
CA ILE A 242 -9.89 14.67 9.54
C ILE A 242 -8.38 14.98 9.58
N LYS A 243 -7.68 14.51 10.61
CA LYS A 243 -6.23 14.68 10.75
C LYS A 243 -5.49 14.04 9.58
N ARG A 244 -5.85 12.82 9.21
CA ARG A 244 -5.26 12.10 8.07
C ARG A 244 -5.50 12.82 6.75
N LYS A 245 -6.73 13.27 6.50
CA LYS A 245 -7.08 14.08 5.32
C LYS A 245 -6.18 15.31 5.21
N LYS A 246 -6.03 16.04 6.31
CA LYS A 246 -5.22 17.25 6.37
C LYS A 246 -3.75 16.94 6.07
N LEU A 247 -3.19 15.93 6.72
CA LEU A 247 -1.80 15.52 6.50
C LEU A 247 -1.54 15.14 5.04
N GLN A 248 -2.43 14.33 4.45
CA GLN A 248 -2.32 13.91 3.06
C GLN A 248 -2.43 15.11 2.09
N THR A 249 -3.36 16.03 2.35
CA THR A 249 -3.53 17.24 1.53
C THR A 249 -2.29 18.15 1.60
N GLU A 250 -1.72 18.33 2.79
CA GLU A 250 -0.50 19.12 2.99
C GLU A 250 0.71 18.49 2.28
N GLN A 251 0.85 17.17 2.36
CA GLN A 251 1.91 16.42 1.68
C GLN A 251 1.76 16.51 0.15
N LEU A 252 0.57 16.30 -0.38
CA LEU A 252 0.27 16.46 -1.81
C LEU A 252 0.58 17.87 -2.30
N LEU A 253 0.17 18.89 -1.55
CA LEU A 253 0.43 20.29 -1.90
C LEU A 253 1.94 20.58 -1.94
N LYS A 254 2.71 20.01 -1.00
CA LYS A 254 4.17 20.11 -0.99
C LYS A 254 4.78 19.45 -2.24
N LEU A 255 4.41 18.20 -2.54
CA LEU A 255 4.91 17.44 -3.69
C LEU A 255 4.57 18.12 -5.03
N ALA A 256 3.34 18.58 -5.18
CA ALA A 256 2.87 19.31 -6.35
C ALA A 256 3.66 20.62 -6.55
N ARG A 257 3.88 21.37 -5.46
CA ARG A 257 4.67 22.62 -5.51
C ARG A 257 6.12 22.38 -5.88
N GLU A 258 6.76 21.37 -5.30
CA GLU A 258 8.15 21.03 -5.61
C GLU A 258 8.30 20.60 -7.08
N THR A 259 7.33 19.83 -7.59
CA THR A 259 7.29 19.42 -9.00
C THR A 259 7.01 20.61 -9.93
N LEU A 260 6.06 21.49 -9.59
CA LEU A 260 5.77 22.71 -10.36
C LEU A 260 6.98 23.63 -10.48
N ARG A 261 7.80 23.75 -9.42
CA ARG A 261 9.05 24.53 -9.48
C ARG A 261 10.03 24.01 -10.52
N LYS A 262 10.05 22.69 -10.77
CA LYS A 262 10.90 22.07 -11.79
C LYS A 262 10.35 22.32 -13.20
N VAL A 263 9.02 22.21 -13.38
CA VAL A 263 8.36 22.36 -14.68
C VAL A 263 8.26 23.83 -15.12
N SER A 264 7.86 24.72 -14.21
CA SER A 264 7.66 26.15 -14.47
C SER A 264 8.23 26.98 -13.31
N PRO A 265 9.53 27.32 -13.35
CA PRO A 265 10.18 28.14 -12.32
C PRO A 265 9.52 29.52 -12.16
N SER A 266 8.86 30.03 -13.20
CA SER A 266 8.09 31.28 -13.15
C SER A 266 6.82 31.17 -12.31
N ALA A 267 6.18 30.00 -12.32
CA ALA A 267 5.03 29.66 -11.48
C ALA A 267 5.42 29.44 -10.01
N ALA A 268 6.71 29.32 -9.68
CA ALA A 268 7.20 29.18 -8.31
C ALA A 268 7.03 30.43 -7.43
N SER A 269 6.74 31.59 -8.05
CA SER A 269 6.59 32.88 -7.38
C SER A 269 5.27 33.07 -6.62
N VAL A 270 4.41 32.05 -6.59
CA VAL A 270 3.16 32.10 -5.83
C VAL A 270 3.45 32.27 -4.34
N THR A 271 3.09 33.43 -3.81
CA THR A 271 3.25 33.81 -2.40
C THR A 271 2.17 33.18 -1.53
N ASN A 272 2.49 32.85 -0.28
CA ASN A 272 1.53 32.37 0.70
C ASN A 272 0.42 33.43 0.92
N GLY A 273 -0.80 33.09 0.54
CA GLY A 273 -2.02 33.89 0.73
C GLY A 273 -3.22 32.96 0.95
N ASN A 274 -4.39 33.51 1.24
CA ASN A 274 -5.59 32.71 1.55
C ASN A 274 -6.01 31.78 0.40
N ASP A 275 -5.70 32.14 -0.86
CA ASP A 275 -6.04 31.36 -2.06
C ASP A 275 -4.82 30.58 -2.61
N PHE A 276 -3.79 30.36 -1.79
CA PHE A 276 -2.53 29.75 -2.22
C PHE A 276 -2.74 28.34 -2.78
N GLU A 277 -3.51 27.52 -2.08
CA GLU A 277 -3.76 26.13 -2.44
C GLU A 277 -4.52 26.01 -3.77
N ASP A 278 -5.64 26.71 -3.91
CA ASP A 278 -6.42 26.73 -5.15
C ASP A 278 -5.57 27.18 -6.34
N ARG A 279 -4.69 28.17 -6.14
CA ARG A 279 -3.79 28.64 -7.20
C ARG A 279 -2.74 27.62 -7.61
N VAL A 280 -2.22 26.81 -6.67
CA VAL A 280 -1.31 25.71 -7.00
C VAL A 280 -2.03 24.67 -7.86
N TRP A 281 -3.25 24.29 -7.50
CA TRP A 281 -4.01 23.29 -8.25
C TRP A 281 -4.44 23.77 -9.63
N GLU A 282 -4.81 25.05 -9.79
CA GLU A 282 -5.08 25.64 -11.10
C GLU A 282 -3.82 25.65 -12.00
N LEU A 283 -2.64 25.87 -11.43
CA LEU A 283 -1.37 25.77 -12.17
C LEU A 283 -1.05 24.32 -12.56
N CYS A 284 -1.27 23.35 -11.66
CA CYS A 284 -1.16 21.92 -12.01
C CYS A 284 -2.09 21.58 -13.17
N LYS A 285 -3.34 22.08 -13.12
CA LYS A 285 -4.35 21.87 -14.16
C LYS A 285 -3.95 22.49 -15.50
N ALA A 286 -3.29 23.65 -15.49
CA ALA A 286 -2.79 24.28 -16.71
C ALA A 286 -1.62 23.50 -17.34
N GLU A 287 -0.75 22.91 -16.52
CA GLU A 287 0.41 22.13 -16.98
C GLU A 287 0.08 20.69 -17.39
N LEU A 288 -1.14 20.21 -17.09
CA LEU A 288 -1.65 18.89 -17.51
C LEU A 288 -1.75 18.74 -19.04
N VAL A 289 -1.91 19.85 -19.76
CA VAL A 289 -2.08 19.84 -21.22
C VAL A 289 -0.73 19.62 -21.89
N LEU A 290 -0.38 18.35 -22.08
CA LEU A 290 0.75 17.96 -22.91
C LEU A 290 0.38 18.07 -24.38
N ASP A 291 1.12 18.88 -25.14
CA ASP A 291 0.96 18.94 -26.59
C ASP A 291 1.29 17.57 -27.25
N GLU A 292 0.68 17.32 -28.41
CA GLU A 292 0.83 16.04 -29.13
C GLU A 292 2.29 15.72 -29.44
N ALA A 293 3.11 16.75 -29.71
CA ALA A 293 4.54 16.59 -29.96
C ALA A 293 5.31 16.09 -28.73
N SER A 294 4.96 16.55 -27.54
CA SER A 294 5.58 16.12 -26.28
C SER A 294 5.13 14.72 -25.89
N GLN A 295 3.86 14.37 -26.13
CA GLN A 295 3.37 13.00 -25.98
C GLN A 295 4.12 12.03 -26.91
N GLN A 296 4.26 12.36 -28.19
CA GLN A 296 4.99 11.54 -29.15
C GLN A 296 6.47 11.42 -28.77
N ARG A 297 7.12 12.51 -28.34
CA ARG A 297 8.51 12.47 -27.87
C ARG A 297 8.69 11.58 -26.64
N LEU A 298 7.78 11.64 -25.66
CA LEU A 298 7.82 10.74 -24.51
C LEU A 298 7.71 9.28 -24.98
N LEU A 299 6.73 8.96 -25.82
CA LEU A 299 6.52 7.60 -26.34
C LEU A 299 7.71 7.06 -27.15
N GLN A 300 8.38 7.92 -27.93
CA GLN A 300 9.57 7.55 -28.70
C GLN A 300 10.80 7.24 -27.84
N ASN A 301 10.85 7.79 -26.62
CA ASN A 301 11.95 7.58 -25.68
C ASN A 301 11.63 6.50 -24.62
N CYS A 302 10.42 5.94 -24.67
CA CYS A 302 10.01 4.83 -23.82
C CYS A 302 10.37 3.48 -24.47
N THR A 303 10.64 2.47 -23.64
CA THR A 303 10.61 1.08 -24.08
C THR A 303 9.18 0.71 -24.51
N ASP A 304 9.01 -0.30 -25.36
CA ASP A 304 7.67 -0.78 -25.79
C ASP A 304 6.75 -1.07 -24.60
N ARG A 305 7.35 -1.60 -23.52
CA ARG A 305 6.69 -1.87 -22.24
C ARG A 305 6.14 -0.59 -21.61
N LEU A 306 7.00 0.42 -21.40
CA LEU A 306 6.62 1.72 -20.86
C LEU A 306 5.64 2.49 -21.75
N ALA A 307 5.73 2.34 -23.08
CA ALA A 307 4.87 3.04 -24.02
C ALA A 307 3.39 2.69 -23.81
N THR A 308 3.08 1.46 -23.40
CA THR A 308 1.71 1.04 -23.07
C THR A 308 1.22 1.73 -21.80
N SER A 309 2.05 1.73 -20.75
CA SER A 309 1.78 2.42 -19.48
C SER A 309 1.56 3.92 -19.68
N VAL A 310 2.42 4.58 -20.46
CA VAL A 310 2.31 6.01 -20.76
C VAL A 310 1.02 6.34 -21.52
N LYS A 311 0.61 5.50 -22.49
CA LYS A 311 -0.68 5.67 -23.17
C LYS A 311 -1.85 5.55 -22.21
N TRP A 312 -1.80 4.61 -21.28
CA TRP A 312 -2.83 4.46 -20.24
C TRP A 312 -2.90 5.73 -19.39
N ILE A 313 -1.76 6.28 -18.97
CA ILE A 313 -1.69 7.52 -18.17
C ILE A 313 -2.33 8.67 -18.94
N PHE A 314 -2.00 8.86 -20.21
CA PHE A 314 -2.60 9.94 -21.01
C PHE A 314 -4.12 9.80 -21.12
N ALA A 315 -4.63 8.58 -21.29
CA ALA A 315 -6.08 8.35 -21.36
C ALA A 315 -6.81 8.72 -20.06
N HIS A 316 -6.19 8.49 -18.90
CA HIS A 316 -6.83 8.65 -17.58
C HIS A 316 -6.52 9.99 -16.91
N LEU A 317 -5.45 10.69 -17.28
CA LEU A 317 -5.16 12.05 -16.79
C LEU A 317 -5.76 13.15 -17.69
N SER A 318 -6.31 12.78 -18.85
CA SER A 318 -7.03 13.73 -19.70
C SER A 318 -8.31 14.20 -19.02
N LEU A 319 -8.45 15.52 -18.91
CA LEU A 319 -9.48 16.27 -18.16
C LEU A 319 -10.94 15.83 -18.34
N GLY A 320 -11.26 15.07 -19.39
CA GLY A 320 -12.62 14.58 -19.65
C GLY A 320 -13.06 13.39 -18.81
N SER A 321 -12.15 12.66 -18.14
CA SER A 321 -12.51 11.45 -17.36
C SER A 321 -12.69 11.71 -15.85
N LEU A 322 -12.34 12.90 -15.35
CA LEU A 322 -12.34 13.20 -13.92
C LEU A 322 -13.67 13.74 -13.41
N ASP A 323 -14.48 14.32 -14.29
CA ASP A 323 -15.83 14.78 -13.95
C ASP A 323 -16.82 13.59 -13.86
N ASP A 324 -16.66 12.56 -14.70
CA ASP A 324 -17.52 11.36 -14.69
C ASP A 324 -17.35 10.50 -13.42
N VAL A 325 -16.17 10.51 -12.82
CA VAL A 325 -15.83 9.70 -11.63
C VAL A 325 -16.52 10.20 -10.35
N ALA A 326 -16.98 11.46 -10.33
CA ALA A 326 -17.78 11.99 -9.22
C ALA A 326 -19.26 11.58 -9.30
N ASP A 327 -19.74 11.18 -10.47
CA ASP A 327 -21.16 10.87 -10.74
C ASP A 327 -21.46 9.36 -10.66
N GLU A 328 -20.47 8.48 -10.83
CA GLU A 328 -20.66 7.01 -10.73
C GLU A 328 -21.13 6.54 -9.33
N ASP A 329 -20.74 7.24 -8.25
CA ASP A 329 -21.19 6.95 -6.88
C ASP A 329 -22.67 7.29 -6.63
N ASP A 330 -23.26 8.18 -7.46
CA ASP A 330 -24.67 8.55 -7.37
C ASP A 330 -25.56 7.60 -8.20
N GLU A 331 -25.02 6.90 -9.21
CA GLU A 331 -25.77 5.88 -9.98
C GLU A 331 -25.87 4.53 -9.26
N GLU A 332 -24.82 4.10 -8.54
CA GLU A 332 -24.83 2.80 -7.84
C GLU A 332 -25.82 2.77 -6.64
N LYS A 333 -26.15 3.93 -6.07
CA LYS A 333 -27.25 4.06 -5.09
C LYS A 333 -28.64 4.05 -5.72
N ASN A 334 -28.80 4.56 -6.93
CA ASN A 334 -30.10 4.60 -7.59
C ASN A 334 -30.48 3.23 -8.21
N ALA A 335 -29.51 2.34 -8.42
CA ALA A 335 -29.76 0.97 -8.87
C ALA A 335 -30.13 -0.01 -7.74
N ALA A 336 -29.86 0.35 -6.47
CA ALA A 336 -30.19 -0.49 -5.31
C ALA A 336 -31.60 -0.22 -4.74
N ASP A 337 -32.27 0.84 -5.20
CA ASP A 337 -33.61 1.26 -4.77
C ASP A 337 -34.70 1.05 -5.87
N LEU A 338 -34.44 0.20 -6.88
CA LEU A 338 -35.40 -0.18 -7.92
C LEU A 338 -35.76 -1.67 -7.92
#